data_AF-A0A6S6U7K3-F1
#
_entry.id   AF-A0A6S6U7K3-F1
#
_cell.length_a   1.000
_cell.length_b   1.000
_cell.length_c   1.000
_cell.angle_alpha   90.00
_cell.angle_beta   90.00
_cell.angle_gamma   90.00
#
_symmetry.space_group_name_H-M   'P 1'
#
loop_
_entity.id
_entity.type
_entity.pdbx_description
1 polymer ?
#
loop_
_entity_poly.entity_id
_entity_poly.type
_entity_poly.pdbx_seq_one_letter_code
_entity_poly.pdbx_strand_id
1 'polypeptide(L)'
;MKGSIKSSRNFMVIMALVLLAMNTQAQLVTCTTTLGDAYVATTNTETIGKTVLTNTGAMIVSKYQEGAAIIKLENKYGLVNKQGYEICQPIYEEIHLFNGGYAAVKKNGKWTFVNKQGKKLTPLRYDWVGGFNDGLAAVLKDGKWGLLNEQGFEVVPTTYNAVKVDQDGRIWVQMNATWKPFDAKKSIDEAFVTAS
;
A
#
# COMPACT_ATOMS: atom_id res chain seq x y z
N MET A 1 -64.78 -30.34 -31.76
CA MET A 1 -63.48 -29.85 -31.27
C MET A 1 -62.41 -30.82 -31.77
N LYS A 2 -61.56 -30.38 -32.72
CA LYS A 2 -60.50 -31.16 -33.40
C LYS A 2 -59.27 -31.26 -32.48
N GLY A 3 -58.71 -32.45 -32.26
CA GLY A 3 -57.45 -32.93 -32.87
C GLY A 3 -56.24 -32.61 -31.98
N SER A 4 -55.13 -33.34 -31.89
CA SER A 4 -54.63 -34.60 -32.45
C SER A 4 -53.36 -34.94 -31.66
N ILE A 5 -53.04 -36.24 -31.52
CA ILE A 5 -51.76 -36.76 -31.03
C ILE A 5 -50.65 -36.50 -32.06
N LYS A 6 -49.48 -35.99 -31.63
CA LYS A 6 -48.12 -36.01 -32.25
C LYS A 6 -47.22 -35.12 -31.35
N SER A 7 -46.14 -35.53 -30.71
CA SER A 7 -44.85 -35.86 -31.34
C SER A 7 -43.82 -36.19 -30.25
N SER A 8 -43.55 -37.48 -30.00
CA SER A 8 -42.42 -37.94 -29.15
C SER A 8 -41.12 -38.13 -29.94
N ARG A 9 -41.06 -37.63 -31.19
CA ARG A 9 -39.84 -37.62 -32.03
C ARG A 9 -39.17 -36.24 -32.13
N ASN A 10 -39.75 -35.19 -31.54
CA ASN A 10 -39.18 -33.84 -31.57
C ASN A 10 -38.25 -33.52 -30.39
N PHE A 11 -38.35 -34.23 -29.26
CA PHE A 11 -37.56 -33.87 -28.08
C PHE A 11 -36.09 -34.33 -28.17
N MET A 12 -35.82 -35.39 -28.95
CA MET A 12 -34.46 -35.93 -29.13
C MET A 12 -33.70 -35.31 -30.32
N VAL A 13 -34.39 -34.61 -31.23
CA VAL A 13 -33.76 -33.85 -32.33
C VAL A 13 -33.44 -32.41 -31.90
N ILE A 14 -34.18 -31.84 -30.95
CA ILE A 14 -33.91 -30.50 -30.40
C ILE A 14 -32.65 -30.50 -29.51
N MET A 15 -32.28 -31.62 -28.89
CA MET A 15 -31.07 -31.70 -28.07
C MET A 15 -29.77 -31.88 -28.87
N ALA A 16 -29.85 -32.30 -30.14
CA ALA A 16 -28.69 -32.51 -31.02
C ALA A 16 -28.32 -31.29 -31.89
N LEU A 17 -29.24 -30.33 -32.06
CA LEU A 17 -29.00 -29.09 -32.82
C LEU A 17 -28.40 -27.95 -31.99
N VAL A 18 -28.43 -28.05 -30.64
CA VAL A 18 -27.80 -27.05 -29.75
C VAL A 18 -26.27 -27.27 -29.64
N LEU A 19 -25.77 -28.46 -29.99
CA LEU A 19 -24.34 -28.81 -29.91
C LEU A 19 -23.53 -28.50 -31.19
N LEU A 20 -24.15 -27.95 -32.24
CA LEU A 20 -23.49 -27.68 -33.53
C LEU A 20 -23.38 -26.19 -33.90
N ALA A 21 -23.78 -25.27 -33.02
CA ALA A 21 -23.61 -23.82 -33.23
C ALA A 21 -22.42 -23.21 -32.46
N MET A 22 -21.59 -24.04 -31.81
CA MET A 22 -20.32 -23.63 -31.21
C MET A 22 -19.14 -23.97 -32.13
N ASN A 23 -19.20 -23.60 -33.41
CA ASN A 23 -18.00 -23.54 -34.22
C ASN A 23 -18.16 -22.61 -35.41
N THR A 24 -17.06 -21.91 -35.74
CA THR A 24 -16.79 -21.11 -36.96
C THR A 24 -17.23 -19.64 -37.01
N GLN A 25 -16.34 -18.80 -36.44
CA GLN A 25 -15.83 -17.49 -36.89
C GLN A 25 -16.78 -16.41 -37.49
N ALA A 26 -16.91 -15.27 -36.79
CA ALA A 26 -16.45 -13.93 -37.19
C ALA A 26 -17.09 -12.82 -36.32
N GLN A 27 -16.34 -11.74 -36.11
CA GLN A 27 -16.58 -10.60 -35.22
C GLN A 27 -17.94 -9.89 -35.37
N LEU A 28 -18.50 -9.41 -34.26
CA LEU A 28 -19.06 -8.05 -34.11
C LEU A 28 -19.06 -7.66 -32.62
N VAL A 29 -18.44 -6.52 -32.32
CA VAL A 29 -18.35 -5.90 -31.00
C VAL A 29 -19.74 -5.53 -30.49
N THR A 30 -20.13 -6.00 -29.30
CA THR A 30 -21.05 -5.26 -28.43
C THR A 30 -20.56 -5.34 -26.99
N CYS A 31 -20.26 -4.17 -26.44
CA CYS A 31 -19.85 -3.92 -25.07
C CYS A 31 -20.93 -4.39 -24.10
N THR A 32 -20.59 -5.24 -23.14
CA THR A 32 -21.09 -5.12 -21.76
C THR A 32 -20.01 -5.64 -20.81
N THR A 33 -19.55 -4.74 -19.94
CA THR A 33 -18.54 -4.93 -18.92
C THR A 33 -19.07 -5.77 -17.77
N THR A 34 -18.40 -6.89 -17.48
CA THR A 34 -18.40 -7.51 -16.15
C THR A 34 -16.97 -7.52 -15.63
N LEU A 35 -16.70 -6.61 -14.71
CA LEU A 35 -15.48 -6.61 -13.88
C LEU A 35 -15.49 -7.91 -13.06
N GLY A 36 -14.65 -8.87 -13.43
CA GLY A 36 -14.61 -10.16 -12.74
C GLY A 36 -13.42 -11.04 -13.05
N ASP A 37 -12.69 -10.80 -14.15
CA ASP A 37 -11.58 -11.66 -14.52
C ASP A 37 -10.23 -11.00 -14.21
N ALA A 38 -9.59 -11.61 -13.23
CA ALA A 38 -8.26 -11.32 -12.73
C ALA A 38 -7.28 -10.97 -13.85
N TYR A 39 -6.73 -9.76 -13.75
CA TYR A 39 -5.48 -9.38 -14.40
C TYR A 39 -4.36 -10.28 -13.87
N VAL A 40 -4.17 -11.43 -14.49
CA VAL A 40 -2.96 -12.24 -14.30
C VAL A 40 -1.86 -11.54 -15.10
N ALA A 41 -1.12 -10.65 -14.44
CA ALA A 41 0.11 -10.10 -14.98
C ALA A 41 1.15 -11.23 -15.05
N THR A 42 1.14 -12.00 -16.13
CA THR A 42 2.28 -12.83 -16.51
C THR A 42 3.43 -11.90 -16.88
N THR A 43 4.49 -11.85 -16.07
CA THR A 43 5.83 -12.32 -16.43
C THR A 43 6.89 -11.76 -15.50
N ASN A 44 7.65 -12.69 -14.91
CA ASN A 44 8.95 -12.45 -14.32
C ASN A 44 9.79 -11.57 -15.25
N THR A 45 10.22 -10.37 -14.84
CA THR A 45 11.52 -9.83 -15.30
C THR A 45 12.01 -8.69 -14.42
N GLU A 46 13.24 -8.88 -13.94
CA GLU A 46 14.06 -7.99 -13.14
C GLU A 46 14.63 -6.81 -13.96
N THR A 47 13.82 -6.14 -14.78
CA THR A 47 14.36 -5.12 -15.69
C THR A 47 13.52 -3.85 -15.68
N ILE A 48 14.14 -2.76 -15.21
CA ILE A 48 13.64 -1.39 -15.37
C ILE A 48 13.39 -1.16 -16.87
N GLY A 49 12.20 -0.68 -17.23
CA GLY A 49 11.86 -0.38 -18.62
C GLY A 49 11.16 -1.50 -19.40
N LYS A 50 10.90 -2.67 -18.81
CA LYS A 50 9.88 -3.58 -19.34
C LYS A 50 8.52 -3.21 -18.74
N THR A 51 7.56 -2.98 -19.62
CA THR A 51 6.18 -2.62 -19.30
C THR A 51 5.51 -3.75 -18.50
N VAL A 52 5.73 -3.80 -17.19
CA VAL A 52 4.81 -4.47 -16.28
C VAL A 52 3.63 -3.52 -16.18
N LEU A 53 2.65 -3.71 -17.08
CA LEU A 53 1.34 -3.11 -16.90
C LEU A 53 0.79 -3.74 -15.63
N THR A 54 0.82 -2.97 -14.55
CA THR A 54 -0.05 -3.25 -13.42
C THR A 54 -1.49 -3.31 -13.91
N ASN A 55 -2.36 -4.00 -13.17
CA ASN A 55 -3.79 -4.02 -13.46
C ASN A 55 -4.44 -2.61 -13.48
N THR A 56 -3.77 -1.61 -12.92
CA THR A 56 -4.19 -0.20 -12.93
C THR A 56 -3.66 0.61 -14.10
N GLY A 57 -2.78 0.05 -14.94
CA GLY A 57 -2.09 0.78 -16.01
C GLY A 57 -0.94 1.66 -15.52
N ALA A 58 -0.62 1.62 -14.22
CA ALA A 58 0.55 2.29 -13.67
C ALA A 58 1.86 1.63 -14.13
N MET A 59 2.90 2.43 -14.34
CA MET A 59 4.22 1.98 -14.76
C MET A 59 5.17 1.88 -13.55
N ILE A 60 6.01 0.83 -13.51
CA ILE A 60 7.10 0.74 -12.53
C ILE A 60 8.17 1.81 -12.83
N VAL A 61 8.51 2.62 -11.83
CA VAL A 61 9.47 3.74 -11.94
C VAL A 61 10.68 3.60 -11.02
N SER A 62 10.80 2.49 -10.28
CA SER A 62 11.97 2.20 -9.45
C SER A 62 12.47 0.76 -9.62
N LYS A 63 13.68 0.49 -9.13
CA LYS A 63 14.09 -0.89 -8.83
C LYS A 63 13.23 -1.47 -7.72
N TYR A 64 13.17 -2.80 -7.67
CA TYR A 64 12.61 -3.49 -6.51
C TYR A 64 13.55 -3.36 -5.31
N GLN A 65 13.00 -2.96 -4.17
CA GLN A 65 13.65 -2.90 -2.87
C GLN A 65 12.77 -3.65 -1.86
N GLU A 66 13.36 -4.58 -1.11
CA GLU A 66 12.66 -5.43 -0.15
C GLU A 66 11.39 -6.15 -0.68
N GLY A 67 11.35 -6.44 -1.99
CA GLY A 67 10.23 -7.14 -2.62
C GLY A 67 9.14 -6.23 -3.21
N ALA A 68 9.34 -4.91 -3.20
CA ALA A 68 8.39 -3.95 -3.75
C ALA A 68 9.06 -2.89 -4.63
N ALA A 69 8.31 -2.30 -5.56
CA ALA A 69 8.75 -1.19 -6.40
C ALA A 69 7.70 -0.07 -6.40
N ILE A 70 8.14 1.15 -6.68
CA ILE A 70 7.27 2.31 -6.89
C ILE A 70 6.65 2.19 -8.27
N ILE A 71 5.33 2.34 -8.32
CA ILE A 71 4.55 2.50 -9.56
C ILE A 71 4.05 3.94 -9.66
N LYS A 72 3.90 4.42 -10.89
CA LYS A 72 3.41 5.77 -11.19
C LYS A 72 2.24 5.70 -12.17
N LEU A 73 1.15 6.36 -11.82
CA LEU A 73 0.01 6.61 -12.70
C LEU A 73 -0.23 8.12 -12.71
N GLU A 74 -0.16 8.72 -13.89
CA GLU A 74 -0.18 10.19 -14.05
C GLU A 74 0.85 10.87 -13.13
N ASN A 75 0.42 11.64 -12.14
CA ASN A 75 1.25 12.36 -11.17
C ASN A 75 1.18 11.77 -9.76
N LYS A 76 0.72 10.51 -9.62
CA LYS A 76 0.59 9.84 -8.33
C LYS A 76 1.40 8.55 -8.30
N TYR A 77 1.82 8.20 -7.09
CA TYR A 77 2.70 7.09 -6.80
C TYR A 77 2.01 6.05 -5.93
N GLY A 78 2.30 4.79 -6.19
CA GLY A 78 1.86 3.61 -5.45
C GLY A 78 2.97 2.60 -5.30
N LEU A 79 2.66 1.43 -4.74
CA LEU A 79 3.61 0.34 -4.56
C LEU A 79 3.05 -0.94 -5.16
N VAL A 80 3.94 -1.74 -5.74
CA VAL A 80 3.64 -3.07 -6.28
C VAL A 80 4.64 -4.09 -5.76
N ASN A 81 4.21 -5.33 -5.56
CA ASN A 81 5.12 -6.43 -5.25
C ASN A 81 5.72 -7.05 -6.53
N LYS A 82 6.66 -8.00 -6.37
CA LYS A 82 7.35 -8.67 -7.50
C LYS A 82 6.42 -9.40 -8.47
N GLN A 83 5.23 -9.79 -8.01
CA GLN A 83 4.22 -10.48 -8.81
C GLN A 83 3.32 -9.49 -9.60
N GLY A 84 3.51 -8.18 -9.42
CA GLY A 84 2.67 -7.17 -10.07
C GLY A 84 1.38 -6.85 -9.30
N TYR A 85 1.18 -7.41 -8.11
CA TYR A 85 0.04 -7.04 -7.26
C TYR A 85 0.32 -5.75 -6.50
N GLU A 86 -0.66 -4.84 -6.52
CA GLU A 86 -0.55 -3.58 -5.79
C GLU A 86 -0.50 -3.82 -4.28
N ILE A 87 0.51 -3.24 -3.65
CA ILE A 87 0.62 -3.07 -2.21
C ILE A 87 -0.18 -1.83 -1.81
N CYS A 88 -0.05 -0.74 -2.56
CA CYS A 88 -0.91 0.42 -2.41
C CYS A 88 -1.15 1.13 -3.74
N GLN A 89 -2.37 1.67 -3.90
CA GLN A 89 -2.79 2.34 -5.12
C GLN A 89 -1.97 3.61 -5.39
N PRO A 90 -1.86 4.04 -6.66
CA PRO A 90 -1.23 5.30 -7.03
C PRO A 90 -2.03 6.54 -6.57
N ILE A 91 -1.99 6.86 -5.28
CA ILE A 91 -2.70 7.99 -4.67
C ILE A 91 -1.79 8.94 -3.90
N TYR A 92 -0.51 8.60 -3.79
CA TYR A 92 0.47 9.35 -3.01
C TYR A 92 1.22 10.36 -3.88
N GLU A 93 1.63 11.46 -3.26
CA GLU A 93 2.47 12.50 -3.87
C GLU A 93 3.94 12.08 -3.91
N GLU A 94 4.37 11.31 -2.92
CA GLU A 94 5.76 10.89 -2.76
C GLU A 94 5.82 9.55 -2.00
N ILE A 95 6.78 8.71 -2.34
CA ILE A 95 7.05 7.43 -1.67
C ILE A 95 8.56 7.26 -1.52
N HIS A 96 9.02 6.96 -0.31
CA HIS A 96 10.38 6.46 -0.06
C HIS A 96 10.30 4.96 0.23
N LEU A 97 11.07 4.19 -0.54
CA LEU A 97 11.03 2.73 -0.46
C LEU A 97 11.58 2.18 0.85
N PHE A 98 11.17 0.95 1.10
CA PHE A 98 11.34 0.20 2.33
C PHE A 98 12.69 0.35 3.03
N ASN A 99 12.66 0.71 4.31
CA ASN A 99 13.73 0.52 5.26
C ASN A 99 13.14 -0.16 6.51
N GLY A 100 13.70 -1.29 6.93
CA GLY A 100 13.16 -2.09 8.03
C GLY A 100 11.77 -2.66 7.72
N GLY A 101 11.43 -2.86 6.45
CA GLY A 101 10.11 -3.37 6.07
C GLY A 101 8.95 -2.36 6.06
N TYR A 102 9.25 -1.06 6.18
CA TYR A 102 8.27 0.02 6.06
C TYR A 102 8.66 1.04 4.98
N ALA A 103 7.70 1.42 4.14
CA ALA A 103 7.85 2.51 3.17
C ALA A 103 7.18 3.78 3.70
N ALA A 104 7.82 4.94 3.55
CA ALA A 104 7.22 6.22 3.88
C ALA A 104 6.40 6.73 2.69
N VAL A 105 5.18 7.19 2.94
CA VAL A 105 4.26 7.67 1.90
C VAL A 105 3.69 9.03 2.27
N LYS A 106 3.59 9.93 1.29
CA LYS A 106 3.09 11.30 1.47
C LYS A 106 1.81 11.54 0.71
N LYS A 107 0.82 12.14 1.36
CA LYS A 107 -0.42 12.60 0.72
C LYS A 107 -0.97 13.82 1.45
N ASN A 108 -1.45 14.80 0.70
CA ASN A 108 -1.91 16.09 1.20
C ASN A 108 -0.84 16.78 2.07
N GLY A 109 0.43 16.71 1.66
CA GLY A 109 1.55 17.30 2.40
C GLY A 109 1.97 16.57 3.68
N LYS A 110 1.24 15.54 4.13
CA LYS A 110 1.52 14.80 5.36
C LYS A 110 2.05 13.40 5.06
N TRP A 111 2.90 12.90 5.95
CA TRP A 111 3.56 11.60 5.87
C TRP A 111 2.95 10.58 6.82
N THR A 112 3.08 9.31 6.44
CA THR A 112 2.92 8.13 7.29
C THR A 112 3.76 6.97 6.72
N PHE A 113 3.75 5.83 7.38
CA PHE A 113 4.39 4.61 6.90
C PHE A 113 3.35 3.59 6.47
N VAL A 114 3.69 2.78 5.47
CA VAL A 114 2.96 1.58 5.07
C VAL A 114 3.86 0.36 5.20
N ASN A 115 3.31 -0.75 5.68
CA ASN A 115 4.01 -2.03 5.69
C ASN A 115 3.94 -2.73 4.32
N LYS A 116 4.55 -3.91 4.19
CA LYS A 116 4.58 -4.70 2.95
C LYS A 116 3.21 -5.18 2.47
N GLN A 117 2.18 -5.12 3.32
CA GLN A 117 0.78 -5.41 2.98
C GLN A 117 -0.02 -4.15 2.63
N GLY A 118 0.61 -2.97 2.60
CA GLY A 118 -0.05 -1.71 2.30
C GLY A 118 -0.82 -1.09 3.46
N LYS A 119 -0.76 -1.69 4.65
CA LYS A 119 -1.41 -1.17 5.85
C LYS A 119 -0.62 0.02 6.36
N LYS A 120 -1.30 1.16 6.53
CA LYS A 120 -0.74 2.34 7.18
C LYS A 120 -0.53 2.09 8.68
N LEU A 121 0.61 2.55 9.21
CA LEU A 121 0.91 2.48 10.65
C LEU A 121 0.13 3.55 11.42
N THR A 122 -0.03 4.73 10.83
CA THR A 122 -0.79 5.84 11.41
C THR A 122 -1.68 6.51 10.37
N PRO A 123 -2.60 7.39 10.77
CA PRO A 123 -3.13 8.39 9.86
C PRO A 123 -2.00 9.28 9.27
N LEU A 124 -2.26 9.90 8.12
CA LEU A 124 -1.38 10.90 7.53
C LEU A 124 -1.35 12.13 8.45
N ARG A 125 -0.28 12.29 9.23
CA ARG A 125 -0.22 13.34 10.25
C ARG A 125 1.14 13.98 10.47
N TYR A 126 2.21 13.41 9.92
CA TYR A 126 3.57 13.90 10.12
C TYR A 126 3.96 14.91 9.04
N ASP A 127 4.69 15.95 9.39
CA ASP A 127 5.26 16.91 8.45
C ASP A 127 6.51 16.35 7.77
N TRP A 128 7.23 15.49 8.50
CA TRP A 128 8.40 14.79 8.01
C TRP A 128 8.57 13.46 8.75
N VAL A 129 9.13 12.47 8.08
CA VAL A 129 9.48 11.18 8.67
C VAL A 129 10.85 10.72 8.18
N GLY A 130 11.62 10.10 9.06
CA GLY A 130 12.87 9.42 8.74
C GLY A 130 12.63 7.93 8.46
N GLY A 131 13.61 7.25 7.89
CA GLY A 131 13.56 5.79 7.77
C GLY A 131 13.61 5.13 9.15
N PHE A 132 13.15 3.88 9.23
CA PHE A 132 13.34 3.05 10.42
C PHE A 132 14.82 2.70 10.61
N ASN A 133 15.29 2.77 11.84
CA ASN A 133 16.58 2.27 12.29
C ASN A 133 16.39 1.65 13.67
N ASP A 134 16.84 0.40 13.87
CA ASP A 134 16.65 -0.37 15.10
C ASP A 134 15.20 -0.35 15.64
N GLY A 135 14.22 -0.46 14.73
CA GLY A 135 12.79 -0.49 15.06
C GLY A 135 12.17 0.86 15.42
N LEU A 136 12.90 1.97 15.27
CA LEU A 136 12.44 3.33 15.54
C LEU A 136 12.58 4.23 14.31
N ALA A 137 11.60 5.10 14.11
CA ALA A 137 11.66 6.15 13.09
C ALA A 137 11.49 7.53 13.74
N ALA A 138 12.36 8.47 13.37
CA ALA A 138 12.18 9.87 13.75
C ALA A 138 11.00 10.46 12.99
N VAL A 139 10.12 11.15 13.70
CA VAL A 139 8.94 11.80 13.12
C VAL A 139 8.85 13.25 13.58
N LEU A 140 8.46 14.14 12.67
CA LEU A 140 8.23 15.55 12.93
C LEU A 140 6.74 15.84 12.75
N LYS A 141 6.15 16.51 13.74
CA LYS A 141 4.78 17.01 13.67
C LYS A 141 4.69 18.36 14.37
N ASP A 142 4.11 19.34 13.69
CA ASP A 142 3.87 20.70 14.18
C ASP A 142 5.17 21.34 14.72
N GLY A 143 6.29 21.08 14.04
CA GLY A 143 7.62 21.58 14.41
C GLY A 143 8.28 20.87 15.61
N LYS A 144 7.71 19.77 16.10
CA LYS A 144 8.22 18.98 17.22
C LYS A 144 8.58 17.56 16.83
N TRP A 145 9.71 17.10 17.37
CA TRP A 145 10.27 15.79 17.12
C TRP A 145 9.76 14.74 18.10
N GLY A 146 9.58 13.52 17.60
CA GLY A 146 9.25 12.32 18.35
C GLY A 146 9.87 11.08 17.69
N LEU A 147 9.65 9.91 18.31
CA LEU A 147 10.11 8.61 17.83
C LEU A 147 8.90 7.68 17.74
N LEU A 148 8.70 7.09 16.57
CA LEU A 148 7.64 6.13 16.26
C LEU A 148 8.23 4.72 16.22
N ASN A 149 7.55 3.73 16.81
CA ASN A 149 7.90 2.33 16.64
C ASN A 149 7.16 1.67 15.46
N GLU A 150 7.55 0.44 15.16
CA GLU A 150 7.01 -0.40 14.09
C GLU A 150 5.50 -0.70 14.22
N GLN A 151 4.95 -0.61 15.43
CA GLN A 151 3.52 -0.78 15.69
C GLN A 151 2.73 0.52 15.44
N GLY A 152 3.39 1.63 15.13
CA GLY A 152 2.77 2.94 14.92
C GLY A 152 2.50 3.73 16.20
N PHE A 153 3.12 3.35 17.32
CA PHE A 153 3.06 4.10 18.58
C PHE A 153 4.23 5.08 18.69
N GLU A 154 3.94 6.30 19.13
CA GLU A 154 4.98 7.27 19.47
C GLU A 154 5.59 6.87 20.82
N VAL A 155 6.76 6.23 20.79
CA VAL A 155 7.54 5.90 21.99
C VAL A 155 8.07 7.18 22.63
N VAL A 156 8.40 8.17 21.80
CA VAL A 156 8.61 9.55 22.23
C VAL A 156 7.55 10.41 21.53
N PRO A 157 6.68 11.11 22.27
CA PRO A 157 5.65 11.96 21.68
C PRO A 157 6.29 13.11 20.90
N THR A 158 5.62 13.57 19.85
CA THR A 158 6.07 14.75 19.06
C THR A 158 5.88 16.06 19.83
N THR A 159 6.66 16.27 20.89
CA THR A 159 6.61 17.46 21.75
C THR A 159 7.99 18.10 21.98
N TYR A 160 9.07 17.46 21.53
CA TYR A 160 10.44 17.87 21.82
C TYR A 160 11.06 18.70 20.70
N ASN A 161 12.07 19.51 21.03
CA ASN A 161 12.76 20.35 20.04
C ASN A 161 13.75 19.55 19.19
N ALA A 162 14.25 18.43 19.72
CA ALA A 162 15.05 17.45 19.00
C ALA A 162 15.02 16.11 19.74
N VAL A 163 15.27 15.02 19.02
CA VAL A 163 15.44 13.67 19.56
C VAL A 163 16.69 13.04 18.95
N LYS A 164 17.39 12.20 19.70
CA LYS A 164 18.47 11.34 19.18
C LYS A 164 18.50 10.02 19.92
N VAL A 165 18.96 8.97 19.25
CA VAL A 165 19.27 7.67 19.85
C VAL A 165 20.79 7.52 19.80
N ASP A 166 21.42 7.19 20.93
CA ASP A 166 22.87 6.94 20.98
C ASP A 166 23.22 5.49 20.57
N GLN A 167 24.52 5.18 20.53
CA GLN A 167 25.02 3.86 20.13
C GLN A 167 24.62 2.74 21.10
N ASP A 168 24.26 3.08 22.34
CA ASP A 168 23.78 2.13 23.35
C ASP A 168 22.24 1.97 23.29
N GLY A 169 21.58 2.59 22.30
CA GLY A 169 20.12 2.59 22.17
C GLY A 169 19.40 3.51 23.15
N ARG A 170 20.11 4.38 23.89
CA ARG A 170 19.45 5.32 24.81
C ARG A 170 18.89 6.50 24.04
N ILE A 171 17.67 6.87 24.40
CA ILE A 171 16.98 8.00 23.81
C ILE A 171 17.31 9.27 24.58
N TRP A 172 17.65 10.32 23.86
CA TRP A 172 17.86 11.66 24.39
C TRP A 172 16.88 12.62 23.73
N VAL A 173 16.29 13.49 24.53
CA VAL A 173 15.35 14.51 24.08
C VAL A 173 15.87 15.89 24.44
N GLN A 174 15.65 16.86 23.56
CA GLN A 174 16.00 18.26 23.80
C GLN A 174 14.75 19.06 24.13
N MET A 175 14.78 19.77 25.26
CA MET A 175 13.76 20.73 25.66
C MET A 175 14.46 21.98 26.19
N ASN A 176 14.02 23.17 25.75
CA ASN A 176 14.62 24.44 26.16
C ASN A 176 16.16 24.45 26.02
N ALA A 177 16.64 24.05 24.83
CA ALA A 177 18.05 23.92 24.47
C ALA A 177 18.89 22.92 25.30
N THR A 178 18.30 22.19 26.25
CA THR A 178 19.01 21.23 27.11
C THR A 178 18.67 19.79 26.73
N TRP A 179 19.69 18.92 26.63
CA TRP A 179 19.52 17.50 26.39
C TRP A 179 19.31 16.73 27.70
N LYS A 180 18.33 15.82 27.72
CA LYS A 180 18.05 14.94 28.85
C LYS A 180 17.81 13.50 28.35
N PRO A 181 18.18 12.47 29.12
CA PRO A 181 17.77 11.11 28.82
C PRO A 181 16.25 11.02 28.89
N PHE A 182 15.65 10.27 27.97
CA PHE A 182 14.22 9.99 27.95
C PHE A 182 13.96 8.62 28.58
N ASP A 183 13.21 8.62 29.67
CA ASP A 183 12.69 7.40 30.28
C ASP A 183 11.19 7.32 29.98
N ALA A 184 10.82 6.35 29.15
CA ALA A 184 9.44 6.15 28.70
C ALA A 184 8.47 5.85 29.85
N LYS A 185 8.94 5.22 30.95
CA LYS A 185 8.07 4.94 32.11
C LYS A 185 7.76 6.23 32.85
N LYS A 186 8.78 7.06 33.07
CA LYS A 186 8.65 8.32 33.80
C LYS A 186 7.85 9.38 33.03
N SER A 187 7.98 9.42 31.71
CA SER A 187 7.30 10.43 30.89
C SER A 187 5.78 10.24 30.81
N ILE A 188 5.30 9.00 30.92
CA ILE A 188 3.88 8.68 31.01
C ILE A 188 3.32 9.20 32.35
N ASP A 189 4.02 8.96 33.46
CA ASP A 189 3.59 9.40 34.79
C ASP A 189 3.53 10.95 34.90
N GLU A 190 4.51 11.67 34.35
CA GLU A 190 4.53 13.14 34.37
C GLU A 190 3.45 13.78 33.46
N ALA A 191 3.09 13.12 32.35
CA ALA A 191 2.03 13.57 31.46
C ALA A 191 0.63 13.48 32.09
N PHE A 192 0.41 12.50 32.99
CA PHE A 192 -0.85 12.39 33.73
C PHE A 192 -0.95 13.39 34.88
N VAL A 193 0.17 13.73 35.54
CA VAL A 193 0.18 14.68 36.68
C VAL A 193 -0.04 16.13 36.24
N THR A 194 0.30 16.48 35.00
CA THR A 194 0.13 17.85 34.47
C THR A 194 -1.20 18.08 33.74
N ALA A 195 -2.00 17.04 33.56
CA ALA A 195 -3.32 17.10 32.92
C ALA A 195 -4.51 17.11 33.91
N SER A 196 -4.23 17.16 35.22
CA SER A 196 -5.20 17.27 36.32
C SER A 196 -5.17 18.66 36.95
#